data_AF-A0A2T0TU02-F1
#
_entry.id   AF-A0A2T0TU02-F1
#
_cell.length_a   1.000
_cell.length_b   1.000
_cell.length_c   1.000
_cell.angle_alpha   90.00
_cell.angle_beta   90.00
_cell.angle_gamma   90.00
#
_symmetry.space_group_name_H-M   'P 1'
#
loop_
_entity.id
_entity.type
_entity.pdbx_description
1 polymer ?
#
loop_
_entity_poly.entity_id
_entity_poly.type
_entity_poly.pdbx_seq_one_letter_code
_entity_poly.pdbx_strand_id
1 'polypeptide(L)'
;MKRVVLNGLVIGIILFIISYGGLFLSIRFFPELFLDYNNPLFNSDGSRDVLFYLHAFIISMALSWFWDRFKGLFKGNFVLRGIEFGFVYGLVALVPVMWITFSAMDITVIMVASWFIYGLLQATVAGIVLAKINP
;
A
#
# COMPACT_ATOMS: atom_id res chain seq x y z
N MET A 1 -5.24 -16.82 13.68
CA MET A 1 -3.91 -16.19 13.92
C MET A 1 -2.81 -16.71 13.01
N LYS A 2 -2.37 -17.99 13.12
CA LYS A 2 -1.25 -18.53 12.31
C LYS A 2 -1.43 -18.30 10.79
N ARG A 3 -2.64 -18.54 10.28
CA ARG A 3 -3.00 -18.33 8.87
C ARG A 3 -2.91 -16.86 8.42
N VAL A 4 -3.32 -15.92 9.26
CA VAL A 4 -3.23 -14.49 8.97
C VAL A 4 -1.76 -14.07 8.86
N VAL A 5 -0.93 -14.48 9.82
CA VAL A 5 0.51 -14.16 9.81
C VAL A 5 1.18 -14.72 8.55
N LEU A 6 0.93 -15.98 8.22
CA LEU A 6 1.51 -16.61 7.03
C LEU A 6 1.06 -15.91 5.74
N ASN A 7 -0.25 -15.65 5.59
CA ASN A 7 -0.77 -14.95 4.42
C ASN A 7 -0.20 -13.52 4.31
N GLY A 8 -0.11 -12.80 5.43
CA GLY A 8 0.48 -11.48 5.50
C GLY A 8 1.95 -11.47 5.07
N LEU A 9 2.74 -12.47 5.47
CA LEU A 9 4.13 -12.62 5.01
C LEU A 9 4.22 -12.89 3.50
N VAL A 10 3.40 -13.81 2.97
CA VAL A 10 3.36 -14.10 1.53
C VAL A 10 3.04 -12.85 0.72
N ILE A 11 2.03 -12.10 1.14
CA ILE A 11 1.65 -10.84 0.48
C ILE A 11 2.73 -9.78 0.67
N GLY A 12 3.36 -9.74 1.85
CA GLY A 12 4.46 -8.82 2.14
C GLY A 12 5.62 -8.99 1.17
N ILE A 13 6.00 -10.24 0.86
CA ILE A 13 7.02 -10.53 -0.16
C ILE A 13 6.59 -10.05 -1.54
N ILE A 14 5.34 -10.33 -1.94
CA ILE A 14 4.81 -9.92 -3.25
C ILE A 14 4.79 -8.38 -3.36
N LEU A 15 4.25 -7.70 -2.34
CA LEU A 15 4.18 -6.25 -2.31
C LEU A 15 5.58 -5.64 -2.24
N PHE A 16 6.52 -6.21 -1.51
CA PHE A 16 7.90 -5.74 -1.45
C PHE A 16 8.53 -5.74 -2.85
N ILE A 17 8.40 -6.84 -3.59
CA ILE A 17 8.92 -6.95 -4.97
C ILE A 17 8.26 -5.91 -5.88
N ILE A 18 6.93 -5.78 -5.83
CA ILE A 18 6.17 -4.80 -6.63
C ILE A 18 6.56 -3.37 -6.27
N SER A 19 6.71 -3.08 -5.00
CA SER A 19 7.04 -1.75 -4.49
C SER A 19 8.46 -1.34 -4.89
N TYR A 20 9.42 -2.25 -4.73
CA TYR A 20 10.80 -2.02 -5.11
C TYR A 20 10.95 -1.90 -6.63
N GLY A 21 10.30 -2.77 -7.41
CA GLY A 21 10.25 -2.63 -8.87
C GLY A 21 9.55 -1.34 -9.31
N GLY A 22 8.45 -0.99 -8.66
CA GLY A 22 7.69 0.23 -8.88
C GLY A 22 8.52 1.49 -8.61
N LEU A 23 9.38 1.48 -7.58
CA LEU A 23 10.34 2.54 -7.31
C LEU A 23 11.28 2.77 -8.50
N PHE A 24 11.94 1.72 -9.02
CA PHE A 24 12.83 1.85 -10.18
C PHE A 24 12.11 2.36 -11.42
N LEU A 25 10.91 1.84 -11.70
CA LEU A 25 10.10 2.30 -12.83
C LEU A 25 9.69 3.76 -12.65
N SER A 26 9.30 4.16 -11.44
CA SER A 26 8.84 5.51 -11.17
C SER A 26 9.98 6.52 -11.31
N ILE A 27 11.20 6.21 -10.87
CA ILE A 27 12.38 7.07 -11.08
C ILE A 27 12.60 7.32 -12.58
N ARG A 28 12.40 6.30 -13.41
CA ARG A 28 12.60 6.40 -14.86
C ARG A 28 11.49 7.18 -15.58
N PHE A 29 10.23 6.96 -15.20
CA PHE A 29 9.08 7.50 -15.94
C PHE A 29 8.49 8.78 -15.33
N PHE A 30 8.72 9.02 -14.04
CA PHE A 30 8.20 10.18 -13.30
C PHE A 30 9.30 10.86 -12.47
N PRO A 31 10.44 11.28 -13.08
CA PRO A 31 11.57 11.84 -12.35
C PRO A 31 11.21 13.11 -11.56
N GLU A 32 10.28 13.92 -12.08
CA GLU A 32 9.79 15.14 -11.41
C GLU A 32 9.18 14.84 -10.04
N LEU A 33 8.48 13.70 -9.89
CA LEU A 33 7.94 13.27 -8.60
C LEU A 33 9.05 13.01 -7.58
N PHE A 34 10.23 12.56 -8.03
CA PHE A 34 11.38 12.30 -7.14
C PHE A 34 12.11 13.56 -6.74
N LEU A 35 12.05 14.62 -7.55
CA LEU A 35 12.59 15.92 -7.17
C LEU A 35 11.82 16.50 -5.96
N ASP A 36 10.51 16.26 -5.87
CA ASP A 36 9.69 16.64 -4.71
C ASP A 36 10.14 15.95 -3.41
N TYR A 37 10.75 14.77 -3.48
CA TYR A 37 11.29 14.07 -2.30
C TYR A 37 12.63 14.61 -1.82
N ASN A 38 13.30 15.50 -2.56
CA ASN A 38 14.49 16.22 -2.09
C ASN A 38 14.13 17.35 -1.10
N ASN A 39 12.89 17.38 -0.62
CA ASN A 39 12.41 18.31 0.39
C ASN A 39 12.95 17.95 1.79
N PRO A 40 13.45 18.92 2.59
CA PRO A 40 13.91 18.70 3.97
C PRO A 40 12.89 18.07 4.92
N LEU A 41 11.61 18.05 4.56
CA LEU A 41 10.57 17.33 5.29
C LEU A 41 10.81 15.81 5.34
N PHE A 42 11.46 15.25 4.33
CA PHE A 42 11.78 13.83 4.28
C PHE A 42 13.11 13.53 4.97
N ASN A 43 13.13 12.45 5.74
CA ASN A 43 14.35 11.98 6.36
C ASN A 43 15.28 11.38 5.29
N SER A 44 16.48 11.95 5.14
CA SER A 44 17.48 11.52 4.14
C SER A 44 18.78 11.02 4.76
N ASP A 45 18.85 10.92 6.09
CA ASP A 45 20.06 10.49 6.82
C ASP A 45 20.23 8.95 6.89
N GLY A 46 19.29 8.20 6.33
CA GLY A 46 19.29 6.74 6.28
C GLY A 46 18.88 6.06 7.60
N SER A 47 18.67 6.82 8.69
CA SER A 47 18.39 6.26 10.02
C SER A 47 17.06 5.49 10.08
N ARG A 48 16.14 5.75 9.14
CA ARG A 48 14.78 5.18 9.09
C ARG A 48 14.52 4.30 7.87
N ASP A 49 15.54 3.99 7.07
CA ASP A 49 15.40 3.20 5.84
C ASP A 49 14.79 1.82 6.11
N VAL A 50 15.14 1.19 7.23
CA VAL A 50 14.58 -0.10 7.64
C VAL A 50 13.06 -0.02 7.78
N LEU A 51 12.51 1.08 8.32
CA LEU A 51 11.07 1.27 8.46
C LEU A 51 10.39 1.41 7.09
N PHE A 52 11.04 2.10 6.16
CA PHE A 52 10.57 2.25 4.79
C PHE A 52 10.47 0.90 4.08
N TYR A 53 11.52 0.07 4.14
CA TYR A 53 11.50 -1.25 3.50
C TYR A 53 10.56 -2.25 4.19
N LEU A 54 10.42 -2.17 5.51
CA LEU A 54 9.47 -3.01 6.26
C LEU A 54 8.00 -2.63 6.03
N HIS A 55 7.73 -1.45 5.47
CA HIS A 55 6.37 -0.98 5.21
C HIS A 55 5.51 -2.02 4.47
N ALA A 56 6.06 -2.67 3.43
CA ALA A 56 5.35 -3.68 2.64
C ALA A 56 4.84 -4.86 3.50
N PHE A 57 5.59 -5.23 4.55
CA PHE A 57 5.21 -6.30 5.47
C PHE A 57 4.22 -5.81 6.54
N ILE A 58 4.37 -4.58 7.00
CA ILE A 58 3.45 -3.99 7.99
C ILE A 58 2.05 -3.85 7.38
N ILE A 59 1.96 -3.27 6.17
CA ILE A 59 0.68 -3.09 5.49
C ILE A 59 0.06 -4.44 5.11
N SER A 60 0.85 -5.40 4.61
CA SER A 60 0.32 -6.71 4.24
C SER A 60 -0.26 -7.48 5.42
N MET A 61 0.34 -7.34 6.61
CA MET A 61 -0.17 -7.95 7.84
C MET A 61 -1.49 -7.33 8.28
N ALA A 62 -1.60 -6.00 8.23
CA ALA A 62 -2.85 -5.30 8.53
C ALA A 62 -3.98 -5.68 7.55
N LEU A 63 -3.67 -5.74 6.25
CA LEU A 63 -4.62 -6.12 5.21
C LEU A 63 -5.05 -7.59 5.33
N SER A 64 -4.11 -8.50 5.62
CA SER A 64 -4.45 -9.91 5.86
C SER A 64 -5.40 -10.09 7.05
N TRP A 65 -5.17 -9.31 8.12
CA TRP A 65 -6.01 -9.32 9.31
C TRP A 65 -7.42 -8.81 9.06
N PHE A 66 -7.53 -7.73 8.28
CA PHE A 66 -8.79 -7.16 7.85
C PHE A 66 -9.55 -8.15 6.94
N TRP A 67 -8.87 -8.71 5.94
CA TRP A 67 -9.45 -9.72 5.05
C TRP A 67 -10.04 -10.90 5.80
N ASP A 68 -9.34 -11.48 6.78
CA ASP A 68 -9.84 -12.68 7.47
C ASP A 68 -11.18 -12.47 8.20
N ARG A 69 -11.53 -11.22 8.55
CA ARG A 69 -12.80 -10.84 9.17
C ARG A 69 -13.90 -10.53 8.17
N PHE A 70 -13.54 -9.87 7.07
CA PHE A 70 -14.52 -9.27 6.18
C PHE A 70 -14.60 -9.96 4.82
N LYS A 71 -13.79 -11.00 4.55
CA LYS A 71 -13.74 -11.71 3.26
C LYS A 71 -15.11 -12.17 2.75
N GLY A 72 -16.03 -12.53 3.64
CA GLY A 72 -17.39 -12.95 3.27
C GLY A 72 -18.30 -11.84 2.74
N LEU A 73 -17.91 -10.56 2.90
CA LEU A 73 -18.67 -9.42 2.39
C LEU A 73 -18.38 -9.14 0.90
N PHE A 74 -17.15 -9.42 0.45
CA PHE A 74 -16.73 -9.18 -0.93
C PHE A 74 -17.23 -10.28 -1.85
N LYS A 75 -17.92 -9.91 -2.94
CA LYS A 75 -18.62 -10.86 -3.83
C LYS A 75 -17.99 -10.93 -5.22
N GLY A 76 -18.26 -12.03 -5.92
CA GLY A 76 -17.78 -12.26 -7.29
C GLY A 76 -16.47 -13.04 -7.36
N ASN A 77 -15.79 -12.96 -8.51
CA ASN A 77 -14.52 -13.65 -8.70
C ASN A 77 -13.38 -13.00 -7.90
N PHE A 78 -12.24 -13.70 -7.80
CA PHE A 78 -11.11 -13.26 -6.99
C PHE A 78 -10.53 -11.88 -7.39
N VAL A 79 -10.63 -11.50 -8.67
CA VAL A 79 -10.19 -10.18 -9.15
C VAL A 79 -11.13 -9.09 -8.65
N LEU A 80 -12.44 -9.27 -8.85
CA LEU A 80 -13.44 -8.30 -8.43
C LEU A 80 -13.44 -8.10 -6.92
N ARG A 81 -13.32 -9.20 -6.15
CA ARG A 81 -13.19 -9.14 -4.69
C ARG A 81 -11.95 -8.36 -4.26
N GLY A 82 -10.83 -8.52 -4.96
CA GLY A 82 -9.61 -7.77 -4.67
C GLY A 82 -9.71 -6.29 -5.00
N ILE A 83 -10.37 -5.92 -6.10
CA ILE A 83 -10.66 -4.53 -6.46
C ILE A 83 -11.58 -3.90 -5.42
N GLU A 84 -12.68 -4.56 -5.07
CA GLU A 84 -13.64 -4.09 -4.05
C GLU A 84 -12.93 -3.88 -2.69
N PHE A 85 -12.08 -4.83 -2.29
CA PHE A 85 -11.27 -4.72 -1.09
C PHE A 85 -10.31 -3.52 -1.12
N GLY A 86 -9.62 -3.31 -2.25
CA GLY A 86 -8.75 -2.17 -2.47
C GLY A 86 -9.49 -0.84 -2.33
N PHE A 87 -10.67 -0.71 -2.95
CA PHE A 87 -11.50 0.49 -2.83
C PHE A 87 -12.00 0.72 -1.41
N VAL A 88 -12.43 -0.32 -0.70
CA VAL A 88 -12.83 -0.20 0.71
C VAL A 88 -11.67 0.34 1.53
N TYR A 89 -10.48 -0.27 1.44
CA TYR A 89 -9.29 0.22 2.13
C TYR A 89 -8.91 1.66 1.72
N GLY A 90 -9.00 1.96 0.43
CA GLY A 90 -8.74 3.29 -0.12
C GLY A 90 -9.64 4.35 0.51
N LEU A 91 -10.93 4.08 0.61
CA LEU A 91 -11.91 5.02 1.18
C LEU A 91 -11.79 5.15 2.69
N VAL A 92 -11.63 4.04 3.42
CA VAL A 92 -11.70 4.06 4.89
C VAL A 92 -10.37 4.39 5.57
N ALA A 93 -9.25 4.14 4.89
CA ALA A 93 -7.92 4.36 5.45
C ALA A 93 -7.11 5.39 4.66
N LEU A 94 -7.01 5.22 3.34
CA LEU A 94 -6.13 6.10 2.54
C LEU A 94 -6.70 7.51 2.38
N VAL A 95 -7.98 7.69 2.07
CA VAL A 95 -8.56 9.04 1.96
C VAL A 95 -8.37 9.85 3.24
N PRO A 96 -8.73 9.34 4.45
CA PRO A 96 -8.51 10.09 5.69
C PRO A 96 -7.05 10.44 5.96
N VAL A 97 -6.13 9.47 5.79
CA VAL A 97 -4.70 9.72 6.08
C VAL A 97 -4.09 10.69 5.08
N MET A 98 -4.43 10.59 3.79
CA MET A 98 -3.96 11.52 2.75
C MET A 98 -4.50 12.93 2.99
N TRP A 99 -5.76 13.05 3.41
CA TRP A 99 -6.40 14.33 3.72
C TRP A 99 -5.69 15.07 4.85
N ILE A 100 -5.48 14.40 5.99
CA ILE A 100 -4.81 15.03 7.13
C ILE A 100 -3.33 15.31 6.83
N THR A 101 -2.67 14.43 6.07
CA THR A 101 -1.26 14.60 5.70
C THR A 101 -1.06 15.82 4.81
N PHE A 102 -1.89 16.00 3.79
CA PHE A 102 -1.87 17.18 2.94
C PHE A 102 -2.20 18.47 3.72
N SER A 103 -3.12 18.38 4.69
CA SER A 103 -3.46 19.53 5.53
C SER A 103 -2.35 19.92 6.53
N ALA A 104 -1.44 19.00 6.87
CA ALA A 104 -0.46 19.19 7.94
C ALA A 104 0.98 19.37 7.45
N MET A 105 1.31 18.92 6.24
CA MET A 105 2.66 18.95 5.68
C MET A 105 2.72 19.84 4.43
N ASP A 106 3.85 20.53 4.23
CA ASP A 106 4.10 21.34 3.03
C ASP A 106 4.52 20.45 1.85
N ILE A 107 3.53 19.79 1.26
CA ILE A 107 3.70 18.80 0.20
C ILE A 107 2.73 19.05 -0.96
N THR A 108 3.11 18.61 -2.16
CA THR A 108 2.30 18.83 -3.37
C THR A 108 1.10 17.88 -3.43
N VAL A 109 0.03 18.33 -4.07
CA VAL A 109 -1.15 17.48 -4.36
C VAL A 109 -0.74 16.25 -5.18
N ILE A 110 0.21 16.41 -6.10
CA ILE A 110 0.73 15.33 -6.94
C ILE A 110 1.39 14.26 -6.08
N MET A 111 2.20 14.64 -5.09
CA MET A 111 2.85 13.71 -4.19
C MET A 111 1.84 12.92 -3.34
N VAL A 112 0.86 13.60 -2.74
CA VAL A 112 -0.19 12.93 -1.96
C VAL A 112 -1.05 12.01 -2.83
N ALA A 113 -1.41 12.43 -4.04
CA ALA A 113 -2.12 11.59 -4.99
C ALA A 113 -1.31 10.35 -5.39
N SER A 114 0.00 10.47 -5.53
CA SER A 114 0.89 9.33 -5.81
C SER A 114 0.87 8.30 -4.69
N TRP A 115 0.86 8.74 -3.43
CA TRP A 115 0.78 7.86 -2.25
C TRP A 115 -0.59 7.18 -2.15
N PHE A 116 -1.66 7.91 -2.45
CA PHE A 116 -3.00 7.34 -2.53
C PHE A 116 -3.08 6.22 -3.56
N ILE A 117 -2.64 6.48 -4.79
CA ILE A 117 -2.65 5.50 -5.90
C ILE A 117 -1.79 4.29 -5.53
N TYR A 118 -0.60 4.54 -5.00
CA TYR A 118 0.32 3.48 -4.58
C TYR A 118 -0.31 2.57 -3.51
N GLY A 119 -0.85 3.15 -2.44
CA GLY A 119 -1.53 2.38 -1.39
C GLY A 119 -2.77 1.64 -1.89
N LEU A 120 -3.54 2.25 -2.79
CA LEU A 120 -4.73 1.62 -3.40
C LEU A 120 -4.34 0.41 -4.25
N LEU A 121 -3.27 0.52 -5.03
CA LEU A 121 -2.73 -0.59 -5.81
C LEU A 121 -2.24 -1.71 -4.90
N GLN A 122 -1.46 -1.39 -3.85
CA GLN A 122 -1.00 -2.38 -2.87
C GLN A 122 -2.17 -3.13 -2.23
N ALA A 123 -3.21 -2.42 -1.77
CA ALA A 123 -4.39 -3.03 -1.18
C ALA A 123 -5.16 -3.90 -2.17
N THR A 124 -5.26 -3.45 -3.43
CA THR A 124 -5.92 -4.21 -4.50
C THR A 124 -5.19 -5.52 -4.77
N VAL A 125 -3.86 -5.50 -5.01
CA VAL A 125 -3.16 -6.77 -5.28
C VAL A 125 -3.14 -7.68 -4.05
N ALA A 126 -3.02 -7.12 -2.83
CA ALA A 126 -3.18 -7.89 -1.61
C ALA A 126 -4.55 -8.59 -1.55
N GLY A 127 -5.63 -7.86 -1.84
CA GLY A 127 -6.99 -8.39 -1.92
C GLY A 127 -7.15 -9.49 -2.96
N ILE A 128 -6.59 -9.31 -4.16
CA ILE A 128 -6.61 -10.33 -5.24
C ILE A 128 -5.91 -11.61 -4.80
N VAL A 129 -4.73 -11.49 -4.20
CA VAL A 129 -3.95 -12.64 -3.70
C VAL A 129 -4.72 -13.33 -2.57
N LEU A 130 -5.24 -12.57 -1.60
CA LEU A 130 -6.01 -13.08 -0.47
C LEU A 130 -7.29 -13.79 -0.91
N ALA A 131 -8.01 -13.24 -1.89
CA ALA A 131 -9.20 -13.86 -2.46
C ALA A 131 -8.90 -15.23 -3.09
N LYS A 132 -7.67 -15.44 -3.55
CA LYS A 132 -7.22 -16.70 -4.16
C LYS A 132 -6.72 -17.72 -3.13
N ILE A 133 -5.95 -17.30 -2.13
CA ILE A 133 -5.30 -18.20 -1.15
C ILE A 133 -6.09 -18.36 0.16
N ASN A 134 -7.03 -17.46 0.44
CA ASN A 134 -7.91 -17.45 1.61
C ASN A 134 -9.32 -16.97 1.22
N PRO A 135 -10.04 -17.71 0.36
CA PRO A 135 -11.34 -17.29 -0.15
C PRO A 135 -12.38 -17.06 0.95
#